data_AF-A0A260Z338-F1
#
_entry.id   AF-A0A260Z338-F1
#
_cell.length_a   1.000
_cell.length_b   1.000
_cell.length_c   1.000
_cell.angle_alpha   90.00
_cell.angle_beta   90.00
_cell.angle_gamma   90.00
#
_symmetry.space_group_name_H-M   'P 1'
#
loop_
_entity.id
_entity.type
_entity.pdbx_description
1 polymer ?
#
loop_
_entity_poly.entity_id
_entity_poly.type
_entity_poly.pdbx_seq_one_letter_code
_entity_poly.pdbx_strand_id
1 'polypeptide(L)'
;MCQTRCFHFNLTIVFVSLLGQWFECFLARLLIIPYQEGWIAIKDTVVEDATTGHVQVSLLFIPLLVGGFIRSHYILSLSFFIPCVVIERIIASIFIRTYEKHPRVYVSTSLLLISHLFSIFLSYQTMQWMYSYFQIISSIDYYDYGREYNA
;
A
#
# COMPACT_ATOMS: atom_id res chain seq x y z
N MET A 1 -22.86 -40.02 0.53
CA MET A 1 -22.54 -39.10 1.64
C MET A 1 -21.82 -37.91 1.03
N CYS A 2 -22.48 -36.75 0.94
CA CYS A 2 -21.81 -35.52 0.50
C CYS A 2 -20.85 -35.10 1.61
N GLN A 3 -19.56 -35.34 1.41
CA GLN A 3 -18.51 -34.83 2.27
C GLN A 3 -18.32 -33.36 1.92
N THR A 4 -19.24 -32.51 2.38
CA THR A 4 -19.10 -31.05 2.28
C THR A 4 -17.91 -30.67 3.14
N ARG A 5 -16.72 -30.59 2.55
CA ARG A 5 -15.50 -30.09 3.19
C ARG A 5 -15.78 -28.63 3.58
N CYS A 6 -16.21 -28.42 4.83
CA CYS A 6 -16.70 -27.16 5.38
C CYS A 6 -15.67 -26.00 5.38
N PHE A 7 -14.45 -26.22 4.91
CA PHE A 7 -13.49 -25.17 4.62
C PHE A 7 -12.73 -25.52 3.34
N HIS A 8 -13.02 -24.80 2.25
CA HIS A 8 -12.27 -24.96 1.02
C HIS A 8 -10.86 -24.42 1.24
N PHE A 9 -9.85 -25.25 0.97
CA PHE A 9 -8.41 -24.90 1.05
C PHE A 9 -8.09 -23.55 0.38
N ASN A 10 -8.79 -23.26 -0.71
CA ASN A 10 -8.82 -21.97 -1.42
C ASN A 10 -9.05 -20.76 -0.51
N LEU A 11 -10.06 -20.80 0.35
CA LEU A 11 -10.38 -19.72 1.29
C LEU A 11 -9.29 -19.59 2.37
N THR A 12 -8.70 -20.72 2.76
CA THR A 12 -7.61 -20.75 3.76
C THR A 12 -6.39 -19.97 3.26
N ILE A 13 -6.01 -20.16 1.99
CA ILE A 13 -4.89 -19.44 1.37
C ILE A 13 -5.15 -17.93 1.36
N VAL A 14 -6.38 -17.53 1.02
CA VAL A 14 -6.79 -16.13 1.04
C VAL A 14 -6.67 -15.55 2.45
N PHE A 15 -7.13 -16.25 3.48
CA PHE A 15 -6.96 -15.82 4.88
C PHE A 15 -5.50 -15.77 5.34
N VAL A 16 -4.66 -16.73 4.93
CA VAL A 16 -3.22 -16.69 5.25
C VAL A 16 -2.56 -15.47 4.60
N SER A 17 -2.94 -15.12 3.37
CA SER A 17 -2.46 -13.90 2.71
C SER A 17 -2.89 -12.63 3.46
N LEU A 18 -4.10 -12.61 4.04
CA LEU A 18 -4.58 -11.49 4.87
C LEU A 18 -3.76 -11.34 6.15
N LEU A 19 -3.42 -12.46 6.81
CA LEU A 19 -2.52 -12.43 7.97
C LEU A 19 -1.11 -11.97 7.60
N GLY A 20 -0.62 -12.34 6.41
CA GLY A 20 0.65 -11.86 5.86
C GLY A 20 0.69 -10.33 5.71
N GLN A 21 -0.38 -9.73 5.19
CA GLN A 21 -0.52 -8.26 5.07
C GLN A 21 -0.44 -7.53 6.41
N TRP A 22 -0.76 -8.19 7.51
CA TRP A 22 -0.64 -7.61 8.84
C TRP A 22 0.81 -7.28 9.20
N PHE A 23 1.77 -8.10 8.75
CA PHE A 23 3.20 -7.82 8.92
C PHE A 23 3.66 -6.65 8.05
N GLU A 24 3.11 -6.46 6.85
CA GLU A 24 3.39 -5.27 6.03
C GLU A 24 2.93 -3.98 6.74
N CYS A 25 1.74 -4.00 7.34
CA CYS A 25 1.23 -2.88 8.13
C CYS A 25 2.11 -2.57 9.35
N PHE A 26 2.56 -3.62 10.04
CA PHE A 26 3.48 -3.47 11.17
C PHE A 26 4.81 -2.83 10.75
N LEU A 27 5.42 -3.31 9.66
CA LEU A 27 6.65 -2.75 9.10
C LEU A 27 6.48 -1.29 8.67
N ALA A 28 5.37 -0.96 8.00
CA ALA A 28 5.07 0.41 7.61
C ALA A 28 4.97 1.34 8.83
N ARG A 29 4.32 0.90 9.91
CA ARG A 29 4.22 1.68 11.15
C ARG A 29 5.58 1.91 11.79
N LEU A 30 6.43 0.88 11.87
CA LEU A 30 7.78 1.02 12.43
C LEU A 30 8.61 2.07 11.69
N LEU A 31 8.47 2.14 10.36
CA LEU A 31 9.17 3.15 9.55
C LEU A 31 8.61 4.57 9.73
N ILE A 32 7.32 4.71 9.99
CA ILE A 32 6.64 6.02 10.05
C ILE A 32 6.66 6.65 11.46
N ILE A 33 6.59 5.85 12.53
CA ILE A 33 6.51 6.33 13.93
C ILE A 33 7.56 7.37 14.31
N PRO A 34 8.86 7.23 13.95
CA PRO A 34 9.88 8.23 14.31
C PRO A 34 9.58 9.64 13.80
N TYR A 35 8.86 9.73 12.68
CA TYR A 35 8.43 11.00 12.08
C TYR A 35 7.13 11.52 12.69
N GLN A 36 6.23 10.62 13.12
CA GLN A 36 4.96 11.00 13.75
C GLN A 36 5.14 11.54 15.17
N GLU A 37 6.02 10.91 15.95
CA GLU A 37 6.34 11.32 17.32
C GLU A 37 7.33 12.50 17.38
N GLY A 38 7.79 12.96 16.20
CA GLY A 38 8.72 14.10 16.11
C GLY A 38 10.14 13.80 16.62
N TRP A 39 10.52 12.53 16.75
CA TRP A 39 11.90 12.15 17.03
C TRP A 39 12.85 12.57 15.91
N ILE A 40 12.35 12.57 14.67
CA ILE A 40 13.02 13.11 13.49
C ILE A 40 12.16 14.24 12.94
N ALA A 41 12.66 15.48 13.01
CA ALA A 41 11.94 16.61 12.47
C ALA A 41 12.00 16.59 10.93
N ILE A 42 10.86 16.83 10.28
CA ILE A 42 10.77 16.90 8.82
C ILE A 42 11.62 18.06 8.28
N LYS A 43 11.81 19.13 9.06
CA LYS A 43 12.69 20.26 8.70
C LYS A 43 14.15 19.84 8.47
N ASP A 44 14.65 18.83 9.17
CA ASP A 44 16.02 18.34 9.00
C ASP A 44 16.16 17.44 7.75
N THR A 45 15.04 17.11 7.10
CA THR A 45 15.02 16.26 5.90
C THR A 45 15.05 17.04 4.59
N VAL A 46 14.86 18.36 4.65
CA VAL A 46 14.87 19.27 3.50
C VAL A 46 16.02 20.24 3.71
N VAL A 47 17.15 20.00 3.05
CA VAL A 47 18.32 20.87 3.14
C VAL A 47 18.33 21.78 1.93
N GLU A 48 18.15 23.07 2.16
CA GLU A 48 18.37 24.08 1.12
C GLU A 48 19.88 24.28 0.94
N ASP A 49 20.37 24.03 -0.27
CA ASP A 49 21.74 24.39 -0.63
C ASP A 49 21.81 25.91 -0.87
N ALA A 50 22.42 26.61 0.08
CA ALA A 50 22.58 28.07 0.09
C ALA A 50 23.33 28.63 -1.14
N THR A 51 24.01 27.77 -1.93
CA THR A 51 24.79 28.21 -3.09
C THR A 51 24.07 28.05 -4.43
N THR A 52 23.11 27.14 -4.53
CA THR A 52 22.43 26.82 -5.81
C THR A 52 20.92 27.02 -5.76
N GLY A 53 20.32 27.22 -4.58
CA GLY A 53 18.87 27.33 -4.41
C GLY A 53 18.11 26.02 -4.70
N HIS A 54 18.83 24.91 -4.90
CA HIS A 54 18.23 23.60 -5.08
C HIS A 54 17.91 22.97 -3.73
N VAL A 55 16.67 22.52 -3.60
CA VAL A 55 16.18 21.78 -2.43
C VAL A 55 16.67 20.34 -2.52
N GLN A 56 17.59 19.95 -1.64
CA GLN A 56 18.07 18.57 -1.53
C GLN A 56 17.30 17.82 -0.45
N VAL A 57 16.84 16.61 -0.78
CA VAL A 57 16.14 15.72 0.14
C VAL A 57 17.16 14.82 0.83
N SER A 58 17.20 14.87 2.16
CA SER A 58 18.07 14.04 2.98
C SER A 58 17.72 12.55 2.86
N LEU A 59 18.71 11.67 3.03
CA LEU A 59 18.49 10.22 3.12
C LEU A 59 17.54 9.83 4.25
N LEU A 60 17.38 10.70 5.26
CA LEU A 60 16.38 10.57 6.32
C LEU A 60 14.94 10.62 5.80
N PHE A 61 14.68 10.99 4.56
CA PHE A 61 13.34 10.91 3.97
C PHE A 61 12.99 9.50 3.43
N ILE A 62 13.99 8.66 3.16
CA ILE A 62 13.79 7.33 2.55
C ILE A 62 12.88 6.43 3.40
N PRO A 63 13.06 6.30 4.73
CA PRO A 63 12.19 5.47 5.55
C PRO A 63 10.73 5.93 5.52
N LEU A 64 10.49 7.25 5.46
CA LEU A 64 9.16 7.82 5.34
C LEU A 64 8.52 7.49 3.98
N LEU A 65 9.29 7.60 2.88
CA LEU A 65 8.84 7.24 1.54
C LEU A 65 8.51 5.74 1.42
N VAL A 66 9.42 4.88 1.89
CA VAL A 66 9.25 3.43 1.88
C VAL A 66 8.08 3.02 2.79
N GLY A 67 7.99 3.59 4.00
CA GLY A 67 6.88 3.35 4.91
C GLY A 67 5.54 3.77 4.32
N GLY A 68 5.50 4.92 3.64
CA GLY A 68 4.33 5.40 2.91
C GLY A 68 3.89 4.44 1.81
N PHE A 69 4.83 3.96 0.98
CA PHE A 69 4.56 3.00 -0.08
C PHE A 69 4.05 1.65 0.44
N ILE A 70 4.67 1.10 1.49
CA ILE A 70 4.23 -0.16 2.11
C ILE A 70 2.83 0.03 2.70
N ARG A 71 2.55 1.18 3.32
CA ARG A 71 1.23 1.50 3.87
C ARG A 71 0.16 1.59 2.77
N SER A 72 0.42 2.27 1.66
CA SER A 72 -0.54 2.35 0.55
C SER A 72 -0.77 0.98 -0.10
N HIS A 73 0.29 0.19 -0.27
CA HIS A 73 0.19 -1.19 -0.75
C HIS A 73 -0.73 -2.03 0.14
N TYR A 74 -0.55 -1.97 1.46
CA TYR A 74 -1.38 -2.68 2.43
C TYR A 74 -2.87 -2.29 2.32
N ILE A 75 -3.19 -0.99 2.31
CA ILE A 75 -4.59 -0.52 2.25
C ILE A 75 -5.27 -0.95 0.95
N LEU A 76 -4.56 -0.85 -0.18
CA LEU A 76 -5.07 -1.26 -1.49
C LEU A 76 -5.27 -2.78 -1.54
N SER A 77 -4.29 -3.54 -1.07
CA SER A 77 -4.36 -5.02 -1.06
C SER A 77 -5.49 -5.53 -0.17
N LEU A 78 -5.77 -4.86 0.95
CA LEU A 78 -6.97 -5.13 1.76
C LEU A 78 -8.27 -4.80 1.02
N SER A 79 -8.29 -3.70 0.26
CA SER A 79 -9.47 -3.30 -0.50
C SER A 79 -9.82 -4.33 -1.59
N PHE A 80 -8.81 -4.95 -2.21
CA PHE A 80 -9.01 -6.02 -3.20
C PHE A 80 -9.34 -7.40 -2.60
N PHE A 81 -9.16 -7.59 -1.29
CA PHE A 81 -9.45 -8.85 -0.62
C PHE A 81 -10.92 -9.29 -0.78
N ILE A 82 -11.87 -8.38 -0.54
CA ILE A 82 -13.31 -8.67 -0.66
C ILE A 82 -13.67 -9.08 -2.09
N PRO A 83 -13.31 -8.31 -3.14
CA PRO A 83 -13.46 -8.74 -4.53
C PRO A 83 -12.89 -10.12 -4.84
N CYS A 84 -11.68 -10.44 -4.36
CA CYS A 84 -11.06 -11.75 -4.60
C CYS A 84 -11.89 -12.89 -4.01
N VAL A 85 -12.40 -12.74 -2.79
CA VAL A 85 -13.28 -13.74 -2.15
C VAL A 85 -14.58 -13.89 -2.94
N VAL A 86 -15.23 -12.79 -3.33
CA VAL A 86 -16.49 -12.82 -4.07
C VAL A 86 -16.31 -13.51 -5.42
N ILE A 87 -15.28 -13.16 -6.18
CA ILE A 87 -14.99 -13.78 -7.49
C ILE A 87 -14.72 -15.29 -7.31
N GLU A 88 -13.95 -15.67 -6.30
CA GLU A 88 -13.69 -17.09 -6.01
C GLU A 88 -14.97 -17.86 -5.67
N ARG A 89 -15.88 -17.26 -4.89
CA ARG A 89 -17.20 -17.85 -4.57
C ARG A 89 -18.08 -17.98 -5.81
N ILE A 90 -18.09 -17.00 -6.72
CA ILE A 90 -18.83 -17.05 -7.98
C ILE A 90 -18.30 -18.20 -8.86
N ILE A 91 -16.98 -18.31 -9.01
CA ILE A 91 -16.35 -19.39 -9.79
C ILE A 91 -16.66 -20.75 -9.17
N ALA A 92 -16.59 -20.89 -7.84
CA ALA A 92 -16.93 -22.13 -7.16
C ALA A 92 -18.39 -22.54 -7.41
N SER A 93 -19.31 -21.55 -7.44
CA SER A 93 -20.74 -21.78 -7.68
C SER A 93 -21.02 -22.21 -9.13
N ILE A 94 -20.35 -21.59 -10.11
CA ILE A 94 -20.47 -21.95 -11.54
C ILE A 94 -19.93 -23.37 -11.77
N PHE A 95 -18.84 -23.75 -11.11
CA PHE A 95 -18.14 -25.01 -11.34
C PHE A 95 -18.41 -26.09 -10.29
N ILE A 96 -19.53 -26.02 -9.57
CA ILE A 96 -19.84 -26.88 -8.41
C ILE A 96 -19.62 -28.38 -8.68
N ARG A 97 -20.10 -28.90 -9.83
CA ARG A 97 -19.97 -30.33 -10.21
C ARG A 97 -18.53 -30.78 -10.45
N THR A 98 -17.64 -29.87 -10.87
CA THR A 98 -16.23 -30.18 -11.12
C THR A 98 -15.35 -29.86 -9.91
N TYR A 99 -15.80 -28.93 -9.07
CA TYR A 99 -15.13 -28.54 -7.82
C TYR A 99 -15.06 -29.68 -6.80
N GLU A 100 -16.09 -30.53 -6.74
CA GLU A 100 -16.13 -31.69 -5.85
C GLU A 100 -15.10 -32.77 -6.22
N LYS A 101 -14.71 -32.86 -7.50
CA LYS A 101 -13.78 -33.89 -7.99
C LYS A 101 -12.32 -33.47 -7.92
N HIS A 102 -12.01 -32.19 -8.13
CA HIS A 102 -10.64 -31.69 -8.13
C HIS A 102 -10.54 -30.33 -7.42
N PRO A 103 -9.80 -30.21 -6.30
CA PRO A 103 -9.58 -28.93 -5.64
C PRO A 103 -8.75 -28.00 -6.53
N ARG A 104 -9.34 -26.87 -6.94
CA ARG A 104 -8.73 -25.89 -7.87
C ARG A 104 -8.04 -24.75 -7.12
N VAL A 105 -6.94 -25.08 -6.45
CA VAL A 105 -6.15 -24.14 -5.64
C VAL A 105 -5.57 -22.98 -6.45
N TYR A 106 -5.21 -23.26 -7.70
CA TYR A 106 -4.61 -22.29 -8.62
C TYR A 106 -5.49 -21.05 -8.88
N VAL A 107 -6.82 -21.17 -8.76
CA VAL A 107 -7.76 -20.07 -8.99
C VAL A 107 -7.61 -18.99 -7.92
N SER A 108 -7.54 -19.38 -6.66
CA SER A 108 -7.37 -18.42 -5.55
C SER A 108 -5.97 -17.80 -5.57
N THR A 109 -4.94 -18.61 -5.82
CA THR A 109 -3.56 -18.10 -5.87
C THR A 109 -3.35 -17.13 -7.03
N SER A 110 -3.92 -17.38 -8.21
CA SER A 110 -3.80 -16.46 -9.34
C SER A 110 -4.56 -15.15 -9.12
N LEU A 111 -5.75 -15.21 -8.52
CA LEU A 111 -6.52 -14.02 -8.15
C LEU A 111 -5.75 -13.15 -7.15
N LEU A 112 -5.15 -13.77 -6.13
CA LEU A 112 -4.32 -13.05 -5.15
C LEU A 112 -3.09 -12.42 -5.81
N LEU A 113 -2.41 -13.16 -6.69
CA LEU A 113 -1.25 -12.63 -7.41
C LEU A 113 -1.62 -11.38 -8.23
N ILE A 114 -2.72 -11.45 -8.98
CA ILE A 114 -3.21 -10.32 -9.78
C ILE A 114 -3.58 -9.15 -8.88
N SER A 115 -4.27 -9.39 -7.75
CA SER A 115 -4.64 -8.31 -6.83
C SER A 115 -3.43 -7.64 -6.20
N HIS A 116 -2.37 -8.39 -5.86
CA HIS A 116 -1.13 -7.84 -5.32
C HIS A 116 -0.38 -7.02 -6.37
N LEU A 117 -0.26 -7.51 -7.61
CA LEU A 117 0.35 -6.74 -8.70
C LEU A 117 -0.38 -5.44 -8.98
N PHE A 118 -1.71 -5.47 -8.98
CA PHE A 118 -2.53 -4.27 -9.15
C PHE A 118 -2.40 -3.31 -7.96
N SER A 119 -2.30 -3.83 -6.74
CA SER A 119 -2.06 -3.03 -5.54
C SER A 119 -0.70 -2.37 -5.52
N ILE A 120 0.35 -3.06 -6.00
CA ILE A 120 1.70 -2.49 -6.18
C ILE A 120 1.65 -1.33 -7.18
N PHE A 121 1.02 -1.56 -8.34
CA PHE A 121 0.89 -0.54 -9.38
C PHE A 121 0.15 0.70 -8.86
N LEU A 122 -1.00 0.50 -8.22
CA LEU A 122 -1.77 1.61 -7.66
C LEU A 122 -1.05 2.30 -6.50
N SER A 123 -0.33 1.56 -5.65
CA SER A 123 0.48 2.12 -4.57
C SER A 123 1.56 3.06 -5.11
N TYR A 124 2.26 2.64 -6.17
CA TYR A 124 3.23 3.48 -6.87
C TYR A 124 2.57 4.77 -7.38
N GLN A 125 1.41 4.65 -8.03
CA GLN A 125 0.68 5.80 -8.53
C GLN A 125 0.26 6.75 -7.38
N THR A 126 -0.25 6.21 -6.27
CA THR A 126 -0.61 7.00 -5.08
C THR A 126 0.60 7.77 -4.52
N MET A 127 1.78 7.17 -4.49
CA MET A 127 3.01 7.86 -4.06
C MET A 127 3.39 9.01 -4.99
N GLN A 128 3.27 8.83 -6.31
CA GLN A 128 3.54 9.89 -7.28
C GLN A 128 2.58 11.08 -7.10
N TRP A 129 1.28 10.81 -6.92
CA TRP A 129 0.29 11.86 -6.65
C TRP A 129 0.56 12.59 -5.34
N MET A 130 0.91 11.87 -4.27
CA MET A 130 1.22 12.47 -2.97
C MET A 130 2.45 13.36 -3.04
N TYR A 131 3.49 12.94 -3.76
CA TYR A 131 4.70 13.72 -3.96
C TYR A 131 4.42 15.02 -4.75
N SER A 132 3.66 14.92 -5.84
CA SER A 132 3.22 16.08 -6.63
C SER A 132 2.42 17.08 -5.78
N TYR A 133 1.49 16.58 -4.95
CA TYR A 133 0.70 17.43 -4.05
C TYR A 133 1.56 18.14 -3.00
N PHE A 134 2.55 17.44 -2.43
CA PHE A 134 3.50 18.01 -1.47
C PHE A 134 4.33 19.15 -2.09
N GLN A 135 4.83 18.96 -3.32
CA GLN A 135 5.57 20.01 -4.03
C GLN A 135 4.71 21.26 -4.27
N ILE A 136 3.46 21.09 -4.70
CA ILE A 136 2.54 22.20 -4.93
C ILE A 136 2.33 23.01 -3.64
N ILE A 137 2.04 22.35 -2.50
CA ILE A 137 1.85 23.03 -1.22
C ILE A 137 3.12 23.80 -0.81
N SER A 138 4.28 23.16 -0.85
CA SER A 138 5.55 23.81 -0.48
C SER A 138 5.84 25.06 -1.32
N SER A 139 5.48 25.03 -2.61
CA SER A 139 5.66 26.20 -3.48
C SER A 139 4.71 27.35 -3.11
N ILE A 140 3.44 27.05 -2.78
CA ILE A 140 2.46 28.06 -2.37
C ILE A 140 2.90 28.72 -1.05
N ASP A 141 3.31 27.92 -0.07
CA ASP A 141 3.80 28.43 1.23
C ASP A 141 5.00 29.37 1.04
N TYR A 142 5.93 29.02 0.15
CA TYR A 142 7.08 29.88 -0.16
C TYR A 142 6.66 31.22 -0.81
N TYR A 143 5.66 31.21 -1.71
CA TYR A 143 5.15 32.42 -2.33
C TYR A 143 4.43 33.35 -1.33
N ASP A 144 3.67 32.81 -0.38
CA ASP A 144 3.01 33.61 0.65
C ASP A 144 4.02 34.19 1.66
N TYR A 145 5.03 33.41 2.07
CA TYR A 145 6.11 33.90 2.93
C TYR A 145 6.90 35.02 2.24
N GLY A 146 7.24 34.84 0.95
CA GLY A 146 7.90 35.88 0.16
C GLY A 146 7.06 37.15 -0.01
N ARG A 147 5.72 37.07 0.06
CA ARG A 147 4.83 38.23 0.00
C ARG A 147 4.80 39.02 1.31
N GLU A 148 4.79 38.33 2.46
CA GLU A 148 4.80 38.98 3.79
C GLU A 148 6.09 39.76 4.08
N TYR A 149 7.25 39.30 3.59
CA TYR A 149 8.52 40.00 3.81
C TYR A 149 8.78 41.17 2.83
N ASN A 150 8.07 41.21 1.70
CA ASN A 150 8.21 42.25 0.67
C ASN A 150 7.07 43.28 0.67
N ALA A 151 6.16 43.24 1.67
CA ALA A 151 5.09 44.20 1.90
C ALA A 151 5.42 45.09 3.11
#